data_AF-A0A149U8Q6-F1
#
_entry.id   AF-A0A149U8Q6-F1
#
_cell.length_a   1.000
_cell.length_b   1.000
_cell.length_c   1.000
_cell.angle_alpha   90.00
_cell.angle_beta   90.00
_cell.angle_gamma   90.00
#
_symmetry.space_group_name_H-M   'P 1'
#
loop_
_entity.id
_entity.type
_entity.pdbx_description
1 polymer ?
#
loop_
_entity_poly.entity_id
_entity_poly.type
_entity_poly.pdbx_seq_one_letter_code
_entity_poly.pdbx_strand_id
1 'polypeptide(L)'
;MSDANNAMSYAMASAQEKKSRKVSPAAVKRFNEARQRTQAIAAPTLVDIQRLVPTDDQMAKIVSAFGVETGDVDELTGAGSNMVREQYDLLTPVLVSTIRGEPNYQGLKLHLDRMVDGLVRSAYGAANFYESRRLIARDAADSFANEHRDEDRMG
;
A
#
# COMPACT_ATOMS: atom_id res chain seq x y z
N MET A 1 -6.56 39.17 33.07
CA MET A 1 -6.52 37.71 32.79
C MET A 1 -7.07 37.43 31.39
N SER A 2 -6.45 37.96 30.35
CA SER A 2 -7.00 37.92 28.97
C SER A 2 -6.00 37.47 27.91
N ASP A 3 -4.69 37.46 28.19
CA ASP A 3 -3.68 37.16 27.18
C ASP A 3 -3.27 35.67 27.12
N ALA A 4 -3.46 34.92 28.21
CA ALA A 4 -3.10 33.49 28.27
C ALA A 4 -4.04 32.60 27.43
N ASN A 5 -5.32 32.97 27.29
CA ASN A 5 -6.29 32.21 26.50
C ASN A 5 -6.08 32.39 24.99
N ASN A 6 -5.51 33.52 24.55
CA ASN A 6 -5.18 33.73 23.14
C ASN A 6 -3.90 33.00 22.73
N ALA A 7 -2.87 32.96 23.58
CA ALA A 7 -1.64 32.23 23.26
C ALA A 7 -1.90 30.71 23.08
N MET A 8 -2.78 30.12 23.89
CA MET A 8 -3.18 28.72 23.75
C MET A 8 -4.00 28.43 22.49
N SER A 9 -4.86 29.35 22.05
CA SER A 9 -5.67 29.15 20.84
C SER A 9 -4.83 29.21 19.56
N TYR A 10 -3.81 30.08 19.50
CA TYR A 10 -2.85 30.14 18.39
C TYR A 10 -1.88 28.94 18.39
N ALA A 11 -1.46 28.46 19.56
CA ALA A 11 -0.62 27.26 19.68
C ALA A 11 -1.37 25.98 19.27
N MET A 12 -2.67 25.85 19.60
CA MET A 12 -3.48 24.73 19.14
C MET A 12 -3.81 24.80 17.64
N ALA A 13 -4.07 26.00 17.10
CA ALA A 13 -4.30 26.18 15.67
C ALA A 13 -3.07 25.81 14.82
N SER A 14 -1.86 26.23 15.25
CA SER A 14 -0.60 25.89 14.56
C SER A 14 -0.17 24.43 14.75
N ALA A 15 -0.53 23.79 15.87
CA ALA A 15 -0.31 22.36 16.10
C ALA A 15 -1.28 21.46 15.31
N GLN A 16 -2.52 21.91 15.09
CA GLN A 16 -3.49 21.23 14.21
C GLN A 16 -3.16 21.41 12.72
N GLU A 17 -2.57 22.54 12.31
CA GLU A 17 -2.08 22.71 10.94
C GLU A 17 -0.94 21.74 10.59
N LYS A 18 -0.01 21.47 11.52
CA LYS A 18 1.12 20.55 11.27
C LYS A 18 0.73 19.06 11.22
N LYS A 19 -0.38 18.66 11.87
CA LYS A 19 -0.90 17.26 11.80
C LYS A 19 -1.75 16.95 10.57
N SER A 20 -2.01 17.94 9.72
CA SER A 20 -2.65 17.72 8.42
C SER A 20 -1.69 18.12 7.30
N ARG A 21 -0.62 17.36 7.10
CA ARG A 21 0.06 17.33 5.79
C ARG A 21 -0.93 16.72 4.80
N LYS A 22 -1.92 17.52 4.39
CA LYS A 22 -2.90 17.20 3.36
C LYS A 22 -2.08 16.76 2.16
N VAL A 23 -2.25 15.50 1.77
CA VAL A 23 -1.66 14.95 0.54
C VAL A 23 -1.87 15.99 -0.54
N SER A 24 -0.78 16.42 -1.20
CA SER A 24 -0.88 17.56 -2.10
C SER A 24 -1.97 17.29 -3.14
N PRO A 25 -2.74 18.30 -3.56
CA PRO A 25 -3.78 18.11 -4.57
C PRO A 25 -3.24 17.40 -5.83
N ALA A 26 -1.95 17.62 -6.16
CA ALA A 26 -1.25 16.93 -7.22
C ALA A 26 -1.01 15.43 -6.94
N ALA A 27 -0.67 15.05 -5.71
CA ALA A 27 -0.50 13.64 -5.32
C ALA A 27 -1.86 12.90 -5.26
N VAL A 28 -2.91 13.55 -4.76
CA VAL A 28 -4.29 13.01 -4.79
C VAL A 28 -4.76 12.84 -6.24
N LYS A 29 -4.49 13.84 -7.10
CA LYS A 29 -4.81 13.79 -8.52
C LYS A 29 -4.07 12.64 -9.23
N ARG A 30 -2.77 12.48 -9.00
CA ARG A 30 -1.98 11.36 -9.57
C ARG A 30 -2.48 10.00 -9.09
N PHE A 31 -2.85 9.87 -7.81
CA PHE A 31 -3.43 8.66 -7.26
C PHE A 31 -4.80 8.35 -7.89
N ASN A 32 -5.66 9.36 -8.04
CA ASN A 32 -6.96 9.21 -8.68
C ASN A 32 -6.85 8.91 -10.17
N GLU A 33 -5.89 9.51 -10.89
CA GLU A 33 -5.58 9.21 -12.29
C GLU A 33 -4.98 7.81 -12.45
N ALA A 34 -4.16 7.34 -11.51
CA ALA A 34 -3.70 5.96 -11.49
C ALA A 34 -4.87 5.01 -11.24
N ARG A 35 -5.72 5.30 -10.26
CA ARG A 35 -6.91 4.50 -9.93
C ARG A 35 -7.92 4.47 -11.08
N GLN A 36 -8.14 5.58 -11.77
CA GLN A 36 -9.00 5.66 -12.95
C GLN A 36 -8.41 4.92 -14.15
N ARG A 37 -7.09 5.00 -14.37
CA ARG A 37 -6.41 4.15 -15.37
C ARG A 37 -6.58 2.67 -15.03
N THR A 38 -6.45 2.27 -13.77
CA THR A 38 -6.67 0.88 -13.33
C THR A 38 -8.13 0.45 -13.46
N GLN A 39 -9.10 1.35 -13.23
CA GLN A 39 -10.53 1.08 -13.42
C GLN A 39 -10.96 1.05 -14.90
N ALA A 40 -10.30 1.81 -15.76
CA ALA A 40 -10.55 1.84 -17.20
C ALA A 40 -9.95 0.64 -17.94
N ILE A 41 -9.01 -0.07 -17.32
CA ILE A 41 -8.55 -1.36 -17.80
C ILE A 41 -9.63 -2.38 -17.41
N ALA A 42 -10.43 -2.80 -18.39
CA ALA A 42 -11.27 -3.98 -18.28
C ALA A 42 -10.40 -5.12 -17.72
N ALA A 43 -10.68 -5.54 -16.48
CA ALA A 43 -9.96 -6.57 -15.72
C ALA A 43 -8.49 -6.77 -16.16
N PRO A 44 -7.51 -6.09 -15.54
CA PRO A 44 -6.12 -6.09 -16.02
C PRO A 44 -5.63 -7.50 -16.34
N THR A 45 -5.06 -7.67 -17.53
CA THR A 45 -4.53 -8.97 -17.93
C THR A 45 -3.34 -9.32 -17.05
N LEU A 46 -3.01 -10.61 -16.94
CA LEU A 46 -1.81 -11.03 -16.20
C LEU A 46 -0.54 -10.33 -16.71
N VAL A 47 -0.47 -10.09 -18.03
CA VAL A 47 0.62 -9.34 -18.67
C VAL A 47 0.66 -7.89 -18.19
N ASP A 48 -0.49 -7.23 -18.01
CA ASP A 48 -0.54 -5.86 -17.49
C ASP A 48 -0.08 -5.81 -16.03
N ILE A 49 -0.40 -6.84 -15.23
CA ILE A 49 0.04 -6.95 -13.83
C ILE A 49 1.54 -7.23 -13.75
N GLN A 50 2.08 -8.11 -14.60
CA GLN A 50 3.51 -8.40 -14.64
C GLN A 50 4.35 -7.17 -14.97
N ARG A 51 3.82 -6.22 -15.74
CA ARG A 51 4.49 -4.93 -16.00
C ARG A 51 4.58 -4.00 -14.78
N LEU A 52 3.82 -4.27 -13.72
CA LEU A 52 3.89 -3.52 -12.45
C LEU A 52 4.95 -4.10 -11.50
N VAL A 53 5.45 -5.30 -11.79
CA VAL A 53 6.53 -5.92 -11.01
C VAL A 53 7.80 -5.09 -11.21
N PRO A 54 8.50 -4.69 -10.13
CA PRO A 54 9.70 -3.88 -10.26
C PRO A 54 10.78 -4.60 -11.05
N THR A 55 11.51 -3.88 -11.91
CA THR A 55 12.69 -4.42 -12.59
C THR A 55 13.87 -4.58 -11.63
N ASP A 56 14.86 -5.39 -11.98
CA ASP A 56 16.06 -5.60 -11.16
C ASP A 56 16.75 -4.30 -10.74
N ASP A 57 16.86 -3.33 -11.67
CA ASP A 57 17.40 -2.01 -11.38
C ASP A 57 16.57 -1.22 -10.37
N GLN A 58 15.24 -1.37 -10.41
CA GLN A 58 14.34 -0.73 -9.44
C GLN A 58 14.46 -1.40 -8.08
N MET A 59 14.58 -2.73 -8.04
CA MET A 59 14.81 -3.50 -6.83
C MET A 59 16.15 -3.14 -6.17
N ALA A 60 17.24 -3.06 -6.94
CA ALA A 60 18.54 -2.66 -6.43
C ALA A 60 18.52 -1.27 -5.77
N LYS A 61 17.77 -0.33 -6.34
CA LYS A 61 17.57 1.00 -5.74
C LYS A 61 16.79 0.92 -4.43
N ILE A 62 15.72 0.11 -4.38
CA ILE A 62 14.94 -0.11 -3.16
C ILE A 62 15.82 -0.73 -2.06
N VAL A 63 16.60 -1.76 -2.37
CA VAL A 63 17.56 -2.39 -1.44
C VAL A 63 18.52 -1.36 -0.88
N SER A 64 19.17 -0.59 -1.74
CA SER A 64 20.14 0.43 -1.32
C SER A 64 19.54 1.52 -0.44
N ALA A 65 18.28 1.89 -0.68
CA ALA A 65 17.62 2.99 0.03
C ALA A 65 17.07 2.57 1.39
N PHE A 66 16.68 1.30 1.55
CA PHE A 66 16.01 0.80 2.76
C PHE A 66 16.84 -0.21 3.56
N GLY A 67 18.01 -0.64 3.05
CA GLY A 67 18.87 -1.61 3.73
C GLY A 67 18.21 -2.97 3.95
N VAL A 68 17.31 -3.35 3.05
CA VAL A 68 16.53 -4.59 3.12
C VAL A 68 17.05 -5.62 2.13
N GLU A 69 17.16 -6.87 2.58
CA GLU A 69 17.42 -8.00 1.70
C GLU A 69 16.15 -8.29 0.89
N THR A 70 16.23 -8.25 -0.44
CA THR A 70 15.09 -8.54 -1.30
C THR A 70 15.09 -10.01 -1.70
N GLY A 71 13.94 -10.66 -1.58
CA GLY A 71 13.72 -11.97 -2.19
C GLY A 71 13.73 -11.88 -3.72
N ASP A 72 13.99 -13.02 -4.37
CA ASP A 72 13.90 -13.15 -5.82
C ASP A 72 12.46 -12.86 -6.29
N VAL A 73 12.34 -11.85 -7.15
CA VAL A 73 11.05 -11.33 -7.62
C VAL A 73 10.34 -12.34 -8.52
N ASP A 74 11.10 -13.08 -9.32
CA ASP A 74 10.55 -14.13 -10.20
C ASP A 74 10.06 -15.31 -9.37
N GLU A 75 10.81 -15.70 -8.34
CA GLU A 75 10.38 -16.75 -7.40
C GLU A 75 9.12 -16.35 -6.63
N LEU A 76 9.07 -15.12 -6.10
CA LEU A 76 7.91 -14.61 -5.35
C LEU A 76 6.66 -14.52 -6.24
N THR A 77 6.82 -14.05 -7.48
CA THR A 77 5.73 -13.99 -8.46
C THR A 77 5.29 -15.39 -8.88
N GLY A 78 6.23 -16.30 -9.09
CA GLY A 78 5.99 -17.70 -9.40
C GLY A 78 5.23 -18.42 -8.29
N ALA A 79 5.63 -18.22 -7.02
CA ALA A 79 4.97 -18.80 -5.86
C ALA A 79 3.49 -18.35 -5.76
N GLY A 80 3.22 -17.06 -5.93
CA GLY A 80 1.85 -16.55 -5.95
C GLY A 80 1.02 -17.12 -7.11
N SER A 81 1.60 -17.23 -8.30
CA SER A 81 0.92 -17.80 -9.46
C SER A 81 0.61 -19.29 -9.31
N ASN A 82 1.56 -20.07 -8.79
CA ASN A 82 1.38 -21.50 -8.55
C ASN A 82 0.29 -21.76 -7.52
N MET A 83 0.27 -21.00 -6.42
CA MET A 83 -0.75 -21.15 -5.38
C MET A 83 -2.18 -20.97 -5.94
N VAL A 84 -2.41 -19.97 -6.79
CA VAL A 84 -3.74 -19.75 -7.41
C VAL A 84 -4.09 -20.87 -8.39
N ARG A 85 -3.12 -21.34 -9.19
CA ARG A 85 -3.31 -22.44 -10.14
C ARG A 85 -3.61 -23.77 -9.46
N GLU A 86 -2.86 -24.12 -8.42
CA GLU A 86 -3.09 -25.34 -7.64
C GLU A 86 -4.48 -25.36 -7.02
N GLN A 87 -4.95 -24.21 -6.50
CA GLN A 87 -6.29 -24.08 -5.94
C GLN A 87 -7.37 -24.18 -7.01
N TYR A 88 -7.13 -23.64 -8.20
CA TYR A 88 -8.01 -23.82 -9.35
C TYR A 88 -8.15 -25.30 -9.70
N ASP A 89 -7.04 -26.02 -9.86
CA ASP A 89 -7.05 -27.43 -10.26
C ASP A 89 -7.71 -28.32 -9.18
N LEU A 90 -7.35 -28.09 -7.92
CA LEU A 90 -7.84 -28.89 -6.78
C LEU A 90 -9.35 -28.72 -6.57
N LEU A 91 -9.88 -27.51 -6.74
CA LEU A 91 -11.26 -27.18 -6.39
C LEU A 91 -12.20 -27.18 -7.59
N THR A 92 -11.68 -27.23 -8.83
CA THR A 92 -12.51 -27.38 -10.03
C THR A 92 -13.52 -28.54 -9.92
N PRO A 93 -13.14 -29.77 -9.50
CA PRO A 93 -14.08 -30.88 -9.40
C PRO A 93 -15.18 -30.69 -8.34
N VAL A 94 -14.96 -29.80 -7.37
CA VAL A 94 -15.84 -29.60 -6.21
C VAL A 94 -16.74 -28.37 -6.38
N LEU A 95 -16.20 -27.30 -6.98
CA LEU A 95 -16.85 -25.99 -7.06
C LEU A 95 -17.41 -25.66 -8.44
N VAL A 96 -17.10 -26.46 -9.46
CA VAL A 96 -17.72 -26.35 -10.78
C VAL A 96 -18.95 -27.26 -10.82
N SER A 97 -20.11 -26.64 -10.97
CA SER A 97 -21.39 -27.35 -11.13
C SER A 97 -21.77 -27.40 -12.62
N THR A 98 -22.71 -28.25 -13.01
CA THR A 98 -23.25 -28.24 -14.37
C THR A 98 -24.65 -27.64 -14.35
N ILE A 99 -24.90 -26.61 -15.16
CA ILE A 99 -26.23 -25.99 -15.32
C ILE A 99 -26.58 -26.03 -16.80
N ARG A 100 -27.69 -26.70 -17.14
CA ARG A 100 -28.16 -26.85 -18.54
C ARG A 100 -27.14 -27.51 -19.48
N GLY A 101 -26.35 -28.45 -18.96
CA GLY A 101 -25.29 -29.15 -19.72
C GLY A 101 -23.97 -28.40 -19.82
N GLU A 102 -23.92 -27.15 -19.35
CA GLU A 102 -22.71 -26.32 -19.38
C GLU A 102 -22.05 -26.24 -18.00
N PRO A 103 -20.71 -26.22 -17.93
CA PRO A 103 -20.00 -25.99 -16.68
C PRO A 103 -20.22 -24.56 -16.16
N ASN A 104 -20.66 -24.46 -14.92
CA ASN A 104 -20.82 -23.23 -14.18
C ASN A 104 -19.68 -23.06 -13.17
N TYR A 105 -18.77 -22.13 -13.49
CA TYR A 105 -17.59 -21.78 -12.70
C TYR A 105 -17.83 -20.74 -11.61
N GLN A 106 -19.08 -20.31 -11.38
CA GLN A 106 -19.36 -19.20 -10.46
C GLN A 106 -18.89 -19.46 -9.02
N GLY A 107 -19.03 -20.71 -8.54
CA GLY A 107 -18.52 -21.11 -7.23
C GLY A 107 -16.99 -21.04 -7.14
N LEU A 108 -16.31 -21.59 -8.15
CA LEU A 108 -14.84 -21.55 -8.24
C LEU A 108 -14.31 -20.12 -8.33
N LYS A 109 -14.92 -19.28 -9.17
CA LYS A 109 -14.57 -17.86 -9.29
C LYS A 109 -14.68 -17.14 -7.95
N LEU A 110 -15.79 -17.31 -7.25
CA LEU A 110 -16.02 -16.66 -5.97
C LEU A 110 -14.99 -17.07 -4.90
N HIS A 111 -14.54 -18.33 -4.94
CA HIS A 111 -13.47 -18.81 -4.06
C HIS A 111 -12.13 -18.16 -4.39
N LEU A 112 -11.72 -18.18 -5.66
CA LEU A 112 -10.44 -17.60 -6.10
C LEU A 112 -10.40 -16.08 -5.86
N ASP A 113 -11.50 -15.37 -6.13
CA ASP A 113 -11.61 -13.93 -5.85
C ASP A 113 -11.35 -13.63 -4.37
N ARG A 114 -11.92 -14.43 -3.45
CA ARG A 114 -11.72 -14.28 -2.01
C ARG A 114 -10.30 -14.60 -1.56
N MET A 115 -9.70 -15.62 -2.15
CA MET A 115 -8.32 -15.97 -1.84
C MET A 115 -7.36 -14.85 -2.23
N VAL A 116 -7.49 -14.35 -3.46
CA VAL A 116 -6.66 -13.24 -3.96
C VAL A 116 -6.89 -11.96 -3.13
N ASP A 117 -8.15 -11.62 -2.81
CA ASP A 117 -8.46 -10.47 -1.94
C ASP A 117 -7.80 -10.62 -0.55
N GLY A 118 -7.86 -11.81 0.05
CA GLY A 118 -7.21 -12.11 1.33
C GLY A 118 -5.69 -11.91 1.30
N LEU A 119 -5.02 -12.41 0.26
CA LEU A 119 -3.58 -12.24 0.07
C LEU A 119 -3.20 -10.76 -0.09
N VAL A 120 -3.93 -10.04 -0.94
CA VAL A 120 -3.67 -8.62 -1.20
C VAL A 120 -3.86 -7.80 0.08
N ARG A 121 -4.92 -8.07 0.85
CA ARG A 121 -5.16 -7.41 2.15
C ARG A 121 -4.06 -7.72 3.16
N SER A 122 -3.60 -8.96 3.21
CA SER A 122 -2.49 -9.38 4.09
C SER A 122 -1.21 -8.61 3.74
N ALA A 123 -0.82 -8.61 2.46
CA ALA A 123 0.36 -7.90 1.98
C ALA A 123 0.26 -6.38 2.23
N TYR A 124 -0.90 -5.78 1.94
CA TYR A 124 -1.15 -4.37 2.20
C TYR A 124 -1.10 -4.03 3.70
N GLY A 125 -1.65 -4.89 4.55
CA GLY A 125 -1.58 -4.76 6.01
C GLY A 125 -0.13 -4.78 6.52
N ALA A 126 0.66 -5.73 6.03
CA ALA A 126 2.08 -5.84 6.37
C ALA A 126 2.87 -4.59 5.90
N ALA A 127 2.63 -4.10 4.69
CA ALA A 127 3.28 -2.89 4.18
C ALA A 127 2.96 -1.65 5.04
N ASN A 128 1.71 -1.47 5.45
CA ASN A 128 1.31 -0.34 6.31
C ASN A 128 1.93 -0.39 7.71
N PHE A 129 2.18 -1.60 8.24
CA PHE A 129 2.86 -1.73 9.53
C PHE A 129 4.26 -1.11 9.50
N TYR A 130 5.02 -1.33 8.43
CA TYR A 130 6.34 -0.73 8.28
C TYR A 130 6.27 0.76 7.96
N GLU A 131 5.36 1.19 7.07
CA GLU A 131 5.23 2.61 6.72
C GLU A 131 4.79 3.46 7.92
N SER A 132 3.88 2.96 8.76
CA SER A 132 3.47 3.66 9.99
C SER A 132 4.64 3.85 10.95
N ARG A 133 5.50 2.84 11.11
CA ARG A 133 6.72 2.94 11.95
C ARG A 133 7.74 3.91 11.36
N ARG A 134 7.92 3.90 10.04
CA ARG A 134 8.78 4.87 9.35
C ARG A 134 8.29 6.31 9.54
N LEU A 135 6.98 6.54 9.45
CA LEU A 135 6.40 7.85 9.71
C LEU A 135 6.63 8.31 11.16
N ILE A 136 6.45 7.42 12.14
CA ILE A 136 6.75 7.71 13.55
C ILE A 136 8.22 8.08 13.74
N ALA A 137 9.15 7.32 13.15
CA ALA A 137 10.59 7.60 13.25
C ALA A 137 10.95 8.93 12.58
N ARG A 138 10.36 9.25 11.43
CA ARG A 138 10.55 10.54 10.75
C ARG A 138 10.04 11.68 11.60
N ASP A 139 8.84 11.56 12.17
CA ASP A 139 8.25 12.59 13.01
C ASP A 139 9.04 12.77 14.32
N ALA A 140 9.60 11.71 14.90
CA ALA A 140 10.52 11.79 16.04
C ALA A 140 11.82 12.52 15.67
N ALA A 141 12.44 12.18 14.54
CA ALA A 141 13.64 12.87 14.05
C ALA A 141 13.39 14.36 13.75
N ASP A 142 12.24 14.68 13.12
CA ASP A 142 11.79 16.05 12.89
C ASP A 142 11.53 16.81 14.22
N SER A 143 11.12 16.10 15.30
CA SER A 143 10.95 16.69 16.64
C SER A 143 12.29 17.05 17.28
N PHE A 144 13.26 16.11 17.30
CA PHE A 144 14.60 16.36 17.82
C PHE A 144 15.33 17.47 17.06
N ALA A 145 15.15 17.56 15.74
CA ALA A 145 15.74 18.63 14.94
C ALA A 145 15.17 20.02 15.25
N ASN A 146 13.94 20.11 15.77
CA ASN A 146 13.34 21.38 16.19
C ASN A 146 13.70 21.74 17.64
N GLU A 147 13.79 20.77 18.55
CA GLU A 147 14.22 21.01 19.94
C GLU A 147 15.61 21.66 20.02
N HIS A 148 16.55 21.24 19.16
CA HIS A 148 17.88 21.86 19.06
C HIS A 148 17.89 23.26 18.42
N ARG A 149 16.81 23.70 17.76
CA ARG A 149 16.70 25.07 17.20
C ARG A 149 16.10 26.07 18.17
N ASP A 150 15.31 25.61 19.13
CA ASP A 150 14.64 26.48 20.09
C ASP A 150 15.57 26.92 21.23
N GLU A 151 16.68 26.19 21.48
CA GLU A 151 17.73 26.60 22.42
C GLU A 151 18.57 27.79 21.91
N ASP A 152 18.72 27.95 20.58
CA ASP A 152 19.47 29.06 19.96
C ASP A 152 18.66 30.37 19.80
N ARG A 153 17.39 30.39 20.25
CA ARG A 153 16.47 31.53 20.06
C ARG A 153 16.32 32.43 21.30
N MET A 154 16.98 32.12 22.41
CA MET A 154 17.03 32.99 23.58
C MET A 154 18.29 33.87 23.53
N GLY A 155 18.20 34.95 22.76
CA GLY A 155 19.13 36.08 22.73
C GLY A 155 18.36 37.38 22.54
#